data_AF-A0A975B5K0-F1
#
_entry.id   AF-A0A975B5K0-F1
#
_cell.length_a   1.000
_cell.length_b   1.000
_cell.length_c   1.000
_cell.angle_alpha   90.00
_cell.angle_beta   90.00
_cell.angle_gamma   90.00
#
_symmetry.space_group_name_H-M   'P 1'
#
loop_
_entity.id
_entity.type
_entity.pdbx_description
1 polymer ?
#
loop_
_entity_poly.entity_id
_entity_poly.type
_entity_poly.pdbx_seq_one_letter_code
_entity_poly.pdbx_strand_id
1 'polypeptide(L)' 'MENVYILNAMLLDSKTIQLFEDYPVKEKEIQLIIVPRKDLKAKRKAGLLKGKIRMSEDFNEPLEEMKIYMEGLRKPT' A
#
# COMPACT_ATOMS: atom_id res chain seq x y z
N MET A 1 21.73 35.73 -0.54
CA MET A 1 21.32 34.39 -0.99
C MET A 1 20.32 33.90 0.04
N GLU A 2 19.10 33.59 -0.37
CA GLU A 2 18.10 33.01 0.54
C GLU A 2 18.41 31.52 0.68
N ASN A 3 18.72 31.08 1.89
CA ASN A 3 18.98 29.68 2.19
C ASN A 3 17.66 29.00 2.55
N VAL A 4 17.33 27.90 1.87
CA VAL A 4 16.14 27.10 2.16
C VAL A 4 16.57 25.82 2.87
N TYR A 5 16.00 25.58 4.04
CA TYR A 5 16.24 24.37 4.83
C TYR A 5 15.02 23.46 4.76
N ILE A 6 15.22 22.20 4.39
CA ILE A 6 14.18 21.16 4.38
C ILE A 6 14.52 20.19 5.51
N LEU A 7 13.72 20.21 6.57
CA LEU A 7 13.90 19.37 7.75
C LEU A 7 12.72 18.43 7.92
N ASN A 8 12.99 17.24 8.44
CA ASN A 8 11.96 16.31 8.84
C ASN A 8 11.43 16.69 10.22
N ALA A 9 10.10 16.73 10.34
CA ALA A 9 9.43 17.10 11.57
C ALA A 9 8.10 16.38 11.72
N MET A 10 7.59 16.33 12.94
CA MET A 10 6.26 15.85 13.27
C MET A 10 5.42 16.98 13.86
N LEU A 11 4.22 17.18 13.32
CA LEU A 11 3.24 18.08 13.92
C LEU A 11 2.60 17.36 15.11
N LEU A 12 2.85 17.86 16.33
CA LEU A 12 2.28 17.30 17.56
C LEU A 12 0.87 17.83 17.80
N ASP A 13 0.68 19.13 17.57
CA ASP A 13 -0.61 19.82 17.67
C ASP A 13 -0.64 21.01 16.69
N SER A 14 -1.72 21.80 16.70
CA SER A 14 -1.88 22.96 15.80
C SER A 14 -0.82 24.06 15.92
N LYS A 15 -0.01 24.06 16.98
CA LYS A 15 0.97 25.10 17.33
C LYS A 15 2.36 24.54 17.60
N THR A 16 2.51 23.24 17.78
CA THR A 16 3.76 22.59 18.16
C THR A 16 4.25 21.64 17.07
N ILE A 17 5.44 21.94 16.54
CA ILE A 17 6.18 21.08 15.61
C ILE A 17 7.43 20.59 16.31
N GLN A 18 7.66 19.28 16.29
CA GLN A 18 8.89 18.67 16.79
C GLN A 18 9.80 18.36 15.61
N LEU A 19 10.98 18.98 15.59
CA LEU A 19 12.04 18.66 14.64
C LEU A 19 12.77 17.39 15.09
N PHE A 20 13.20 16.56 14.14
CA PHE A 20 14.04 15.39 14.45
C PHE A 20 15.54 15.72 14.50
N GLU A 21 15.92 16.89 14.00
CA GLU A 21 17.28 17.37 13.90
C GLU A 21 17.36 18.80 14.41
N ASP A 22 18.54 19.21 14.86
CA ASP A 22 18.77 20.57 15.32
C ASP A 22 18.65 21.56 14.15
N TYR A 23 17.90 22.64 14.38
CA TYR A 23 17.80 23.72 13.40
C TYR A 23 19.16 24.43 13.28
N PRO A 24 19.78 24.46 12.07
CA PRO A 24 21.18 24.87 11.92
C PRO A 24 21.41 26.39 12.06
N VAL A 25 20.37 27.18 12.32
CA VAL A 25 20.43 28.65 12.38
C VAL A 25 19.92 29.15 13.73
N LYS A 26 20.63 30.10 14.34
CA LYS A 26 20.27 30.71 15.64
C LYS A 26 19.38 31.96 15.48
N GLU A 27 18.50 31.96 14.50
CA GLU A 27 17.55 33.06 14.31
C GLU A 27 16.36 32.90 15.27
N LYS A 28 15.87 34.03 15.78
CA LYS A 28 14.77 34.05 16.78
C LYS A 28 13.39 33.90 16.15
N GLU A 29 13.24 34.30 14.89
CA GLU A 29 11.98 34.28 14.16
C GLU A 29 12.22 33.60 12.82
N ILE A 30 11.35 32.63 12.48
CA ILE A 30 11.43 31.88 11.23
C ILE A 30 10.05 31.79 10.60
N GLN A 31 10.00 31.79 9.27
CA GLN A 31 8.78 31.54 8.51
C GLN A 31 8.67 30.05 8.20
N LEU A 32 7.51 29.45 8.51
CA LEU A 32 7.27 28.02 8.34
C LEU A 32 6.22 27.79 7.25
N ILE A 33 6.56 26.97 6.25
CA ILE A 33 5.65 26.59 5.14
C ILE A 33 5.22 25.14 5.35
N ILE A 34 3.96 24.94 5.74
CA ILE A 34 3.38 23.60 5.91
C ILE A 34 2.69 23.21 4.60
N VAL A 35 3.27 22.23 3.89
CA VAL A 35 2.66 21.67 2.69
C VAL A 35 2.01 20.34 3.04
N PRO A 36 0.67 20.21 2.96
CA PRO A 36 0.01 18.94 3.21
C PRO A 36 0.48 17.93 2.16
N ARG A 37 1.14 16.87 2.61
CA ARG A 37 1.52 15.77 1.73
C ARG A 37 0.23 15.10 1.27
N LYS A 38 -0.12 15.27 -0.01
CA LYS A 38 -1.14 14.40 -0.62
C LYS A 38 -0.52 13.02 -0.64
N ASP A 39 -0.83 12.20 0.36
CA ASP A 39 -0.56 10.78 0.29
C ASP A 39 -1.18 10.30 -1.02
N LEU A 40 -0.32 9.89 -1.94
CA LEU A 40 -0.74 9.20 -3.15
C LEU A 40 -1.31 7.87 -2.69
N LYS A 41 -2.54 7.89 -2.16
CA LYS A 41 -3.30 6.67 -1.88
C LYS A 41 -3.26 5.89 -3.19
N ALA A 42 -2.59 4.74 -3.17
CA ALA A 42 -2.47 3.90 -4.34
C ALA A 42 -3.89 3.59 -4.83
N LYS A 43 -4.28 4.21 -5.95
CA LYS A 43 -5.59 3.95 -6.54
C LYS A 43 -5.59 2.49 -6.96
N ARG A 44 -6.30 1.65 -6.22
CA ARG A 44 -6.51 0.24 -6.59
C ARG A 44 -7.14 0.23 -7.99
N LYS A 45 -6.46 -0.35 -8.97
CA LYS A 45 -6.99 -0.56 -10.32
C LYS A 45 -7.59 -1.96 -10.39
N ALA A 46 -8.92 -2.05 -10.35
CA ALA A 46 -9.63 -3.30 -10.57
C ALA A 46 -9.26 -3.87 -11.95
N GLY A 47 -8.99 -5.17 -12.03
CA GLY A 47 -8.71 -5.84 -13.30
C GLY A 47 -7.32 -5.57 -13.90
N LEU A 48 -6.35 -5.04 -13.14
CA LEU A 48 -4.97 -4.85 -13.62
C LEU A 48 -4.33 -6.13 -14.20
N LEU A 49 -4.72 -7.28 -13.66
CA LEU A 49 -4.24 -8.60 -14.08
C LEU A 49 -5.29 -9.40 -14.87
N LYS A 50 -6.44 -8.79 -15.21
CA LYS A 50 -7.49 -9.46 -16.00
C LYS A 50 -6.93 -9.84 -17.37
N GLY A 51 -7.07 -11.11 -17.73
CA GLY A 51 -6.54 -11.66 -18.99
C GLY A 51 -5.03 -11.92 -19.03
N LYS A 52 -4.29 -11.50 -17.99
CA LYS A 52 -2.86 -11.82 -17.82
C LYS A 52 -2.62 -13.09 -17.02
N ILE A 53 -3.62 -13.52 -16.23
CA ILE A 53 -3.60 -14.80 -15.54
C ILE A 53 -4.25 -15.82 -16.46
N ARG A 54 -3.47 -16.84 -16.83
CA ARG A 54 -3.97 -18.04 -17.51
C ARG A 54 -3.93 -19.19 -16.52
N MET A 55 -5.06 -19.86 -16.34
CA MET A 55 -5.11 -21.11 -15.60
C MET A 55 -4.53 -22.20 -16.50
N SER A 56 -3.80 -23.13 -15.90
CA SER A 56 -3.34 -24.32 -16.62
C SER A 56 -4.54 -25.18 -17.02
N GLU A 57 -4.41 -25.92 -18.12
CA GLU A 57 -5.49 -26.77 -18.66
C GLU A 57 -5.85 -27.91 -17.70
N ASP A 58 -4.92 -28.32 -16.85
CA ASP A 58 -5.02 -29.36 -15.83
C ASP A 58 -5.49 -28.86 -14.46
N PHE A 59 -5.84 -27.58 -14.31
CA PHE A 59 -6.20 -27.00 -13.01
C PHE A 59 -7.34 -27.76 -12.29
N ASN A 60 -8.25 -28.37 -13.06
CA ASN A 60 -9.40 -29.10 -12.53
C ASN A 60 -9.17 -30.62 -12.41
N GLU A 61 -8.05 -31.16 -12.87
CA GLU A 61 -7.79 -32.61 -12.88
C GLU A 61 -8.00 -33.27 -11.51
N PRO A 62 -7.49 -32.73 -10.39
CA PRO A 62 -7.72 -33.32 -9.06
C PRO A 62 -9.19 -33.30 -8.63
N LEU A 63 -9.96 -32.32 -9.11
CA LEU A 63 -11.38 -32.18 -8.77
C LEU A 63 -12.23 -33.21 -9.52
N GLU A 64 -11.86 -33.50 -10.77
CA GLU A 64 -12.53 -34.53 -11.57
C GLU A 64 -12.27 -35.94 -11.01
N GLU A 65 -11.04 -36.23 -10.59
CA GLU A 65 -10.71 -37.50 -9.91
C GLU A 65 -11.53 -37.68 -8.62
N MET A 66 -11.65 -36.61 -7.81
CA MET A 66 -12.45 -36.63 -6.59
C MET A 66 -13.94 -36.85 -6.87
N LYS A 67 -14.46 -36.25 -7.93
CA LYS A 67 -15.85 -36.41 -8.36
C LYS A 67 -16.15 -37.85 -8.77
N ILE A 68 -15.27 -38.46 -9.57
CA ILE A 68 -15.37 -39.87 -9.98
C ILE A 68 -15.40 -40.79 -8.76
N TYR A 69 -14.53 -40.54 -7.78
CA TYR A 69 -14.50 -41.29 -6.53
C TYR A 69 -15.83 -41.20 -5.76
N MET A 70 -16.38 -39.99 -5.62
CA MET A 70 -17.66 -39.78 -4.93
C MET A 70 -18.86 -40.41 -5.66
N GLU A 71 -18.87 -40.40 -6.98
CA GLU A 71 -19.92 -41.06 -7.78
C GLU A 71 -19.85 -42.59 -7.68
N GLY A 72 -18.65 -43.16 -7.60
CA GLY A 72 -18.42 -44.59 -7.36
C GLY A 72 -18.98 -45.06 -6.01
N LEU A 73 -18.87 -44.22 -4.97
CA LEU A 73 -19.46 -44.49 -3.65
C LEU A 73 -20.99 -44.39 -3.62
N ARG A 74 -21.60 -43.76 -4.64
CA ARG A 74 -23.04 -43.49 -4.69
C ARG A 74 -23.83 -44.57 -5.44
N LYS A 75 -23.17 -45.54 -6.08
CA LYS A 75 -23.88 -46.66 -6.73
C LYS A 75 -24.43 -47.61 -5.64
N PRO A 76 -25.75 -47.80 -5.51
CA PRO A 76 -26.28 -48.86 -4.66
C PRO A 76 -25.95 -50.22 -5.29
N THR A 77 -25.38 -51.12 -4.49
CA THR A 77 -25.35 -52.56 -4.76
C THR A 77 -26.75 -53.13 -4.90
#